data_AF-A0A942BH13-F1
#
_entry.id   AF-A0A942BH13-F1
#
_cell.length_a   1.000
_cell.length_b   1.000
_cell.length_c   1.000
_cell.angle_alpha   90.00
_cell.angle_beta   90.00
_cell.angle_gamma   90.00
#
_symmetry.space_group_name_H-M   'P 1'
#
loop_
_entity.id
_entity.type
_entity.pdbx_description
1 polymer ?
#
loop_
_entity_poly.entity_id
_entity_poly.type
_entity_poly.pdbx_seq_one_letter_code
_entity_poly.pdbx_strand_id
1 'polypeptide(L)'
;MKVKFWQLALGAVVAFYGFEFLRLNVFGPSDETLIKRAIHTAEQASHDGEPGGVLEILSKNFKVNDVNPGSKPQIMNFIRNSHPDIHVGDGQLTVSDEEARYVAPVSLKIDFMGFNIDRTVPDINLIFEKETEHAFIFLPVKSWKLREVILPKELGVESFLPGGS
;
A
#
# COMPACT_ATOMS: atom_id res chain seq x y z
N MET A 1 24.11 2.82 52.96
CA MET A 1 22.75 2.79 52.40
C MET A 1 22.64 1.52 51.55
N LYS A 2 21.93 0.46 52.00
CA LYS A 2 21.87 -0.82 51.30
C LYS A 2 20.68 -0.81 50.34
N VAL A 3 20.95 -0.62 49.04
CA VAL A 3 19.91 -0.74 48.01
C VAL A 3 19.43 -2.19 47.98
N LYS A 4 18.12 -2.42 48.13
CA LYS A 4 17.57 -3.77 48.19
C LYS A 4 17.59 -4.36 46.77
N PHE A 5 18.11 -5.57 46.63
CA PHE A 5 18.25 -6.31 45.36
C PHE A 5 16.98 -6.28 44.49
N TRP A 6 15.80 -6.30 45.12
CA TRP A 6 14.50 -6.20 44.44
C TRP A 6 14.26 -4.87 43.71
N GLN A 7 14.84 -3.75 44.17
CA GLN A 7 14.75 -2.46 43.49
C GLN A 7 15.63 -2.39 42.24
N LEU A 8 16.77 -3.08 42.25
CA LEU A 8 17.62 -3.24 41.07
C LEU A 8 16.99 -4.16 40.03
N ALA A 9 16.35 -5.25 40.48
CA ALA A 9 15.61 -6.15 39.60
C ALA A 9 14.41 -5.44 38.93
N LEU A 10 13.64 -4.65 39.70
CA LEU A 10 12.52 -3.88 39.15
C LEU A 10 12.99 -2.81 38.15
N GLY A 11 14.08 -2.11 38.46
CA GLY A 11 14.69 -1.13 37.54
C GLY A 11 15.19 -1.77 36.25
N ALA A 12 15.78 -2.96 36.32
CA ALA A 12 16.23 -3.70 35.15
C ALA A 12 15.06 -4.15 34.26
N VAL A 13 13.95 -4.60 34.86
CA VAL A 13 12.74 -4.98 34.11
C VAL A 13 12.13 -3.77 33.40
N VAL A 14 11.98 -2.63 34.09
CA VAL A 14 11.46 -1.40 33.47
C VAL A 14 12.39 -0.89 32.36
N ALA A 15 13.70 -0.95 32.56
CA ALA A 15 14.68 -0.60 31.52
C ALA A 15 14.60 -1.54 30.32
N PHE A 16 14.41 -2.84 30.53
CA PHE A 16 14.31 -3.83 29.46
C PHE A 16 13.03 -3.66 28.64
N TYR A 17 11.88 -3.46 29.30
CA TYR A 17 10.62 -3.18 28.61
C TYR A 17 10.58 -1.79 27.99
N GLY A 18 11.23 -0.80 28.60
CA GLY A 18 11.38 0.55 28.04
C GLY A 18 12.28 0.56 26.80
N PHE A 19 13.34 -0.25 26.79
CA PHE A 19 14.22 -0.44 25.63
C PHE A 19 13.53 -1.21 24.49
N GLU A 20 12.90 -2.36 24.80
CA GLU A 20 11.69 -2.91 24.17
C GLU A 20 10.87 -1.93 23.31
N PHE A 21 10.22 -1.04 24.04
CA PHE A 21 9.23 -0.11 23.52
C PHE A 21 9.87 0.97 22.65
N LEU A 22 11.03 1.49 23.03
CA LEU A 22 11.78 2.47 22.25
C LEU A 22 12.30 1.85 20.95
N ARG A 23 12.74 0.59 20.96
CA ARG A 23 13.29 -0.04 19.77
C ARG A 23 12.26 -0.18 18.66
N LEU A 24 11.04 -0.58 19.01
CA LEU A 24 9.94 -0.75 18.07
C LEU A 24 9.40 0.58 17.52
N ASN A 25 9.46 1.66 18.31
CA ASN A 25 8.95 2.97 17.88
C ASN A 25 10.00 3.86 17.21
N VAL A 26 11.29 3.69 17.50
CA VAL A 26 12.37 4.56 17.01
C VAL A 26 13.19 3.94 15.88
N PHE A 27 13.31 2.60 15.82
CA PHE A 27 14.08 1.90 14.78
C PHE A 27 13.21 1.08 13.82
N GLY A 28 11.91 1.38 13.74
CA GLY A 28 11.05 0.82 12.70
C GLY A 28 11.51 1.26 11.29
N PRO A 29 11.27 0.46 10.25
CA PRO A 29 11.50 0.89 8.87
C PRO A 29 10.74 2.20 8.58
N SER A 30 11.34 3.09 7.79
CA SER A 30 10.71 4.37 7.45
C SER A 30 9.37 4.16 6.73
N ASP A 31 8.43 5.07 6.91
CA ASP A 31 7.13 5.05 6.21
C ASP A 31 7.32 4.95 4.69
N GLU A 32 8.34 5.63 4.14
CA GLU A 32 8.74 5.48 2.74
C GLU A 32 9.10 4.04 2.37
N THR A 33 9.91 3.38 3.19
CA THR A 33 10.31 1.99 2.94
C THR A 33 9.10 1.06 2.98
N LEU A 34 8.16 1.31 3.91
CA LEU A 34 6.94 0.52 4.04
C LEU A 34 6.03 0.69 2.83
N ILE A 35 5.83 1.92 2.36
CA ILE A 35 5.00 2.22 1.18
C ILE A 35 5.63 1.63 -0.08
N LYS A 36 6.93 1.86 -0.32
CA LYS A 36 7.63 1.29 -1.48
C LYS A 36 7.61 -0.23 -1.49
N ARG A 37 7.78 -0.86 -0.32
CA ARG A 37 7.67 -2.31 -0.19
C ARG A 37 6.26 -2.79 -0.51
N ALA A 38 5.22 -2.12 0.01
CA ALA A 38 3.84 -2.49 -0.25
C ALA A 38 3.51 -2.40 -1.75
N ILE A 39 3.94 -1.32 -2.41
CA ILE A 39 3.80 -1.16 -3.86
C ILE A 39 4.46 -2.32 -4.60
N HIS A 40 5.73 -2.60 -4.31
CA HIS A 40 6.46 -3.67 -4.99
C HIS A 40 5.83 -5.05 -4.78
N THR A 41 5.37 -5.36 -3.57
CA THR A 41 4.64 -6.60 -3.30
C THR A 41 3.34 -6.69 -4.10
N ALA A 42 2.61 -5.58 -4.25
CA ALA A 42 1.38 -5.54 -5.02
C ALA A 42 1.63 -5.66 -6.53
N GLU A 43 2.69 -5.07 -7.07
CA GLU A 43 3.12 -5.24 -8.46
C GLU A 43 3.41 -6.71 -8.77
N GLN A 44 4.24 -7.34 -7.92
CA GLN A 44 4.58 -8.75 -8.07
C GLN A 44 3.34 -9.64 -7.98
N ALA A 45 2.47 -9.42 -6.99
CA ALA A 45 1.24 -10.17 -6.83
C ALA A 45 0.27 -9.97 -8.01
N SER A 46 0.23 -8.77 -8.60
CA SER A 46 -0.56 -8.48 -9.79
C SER A 46 -0.05 -9.27 -11.01
N HIS A 47 1.27 -9.24 -11.23
CA HIS A 47 1.94 -9.97 -12.29
C HIS A 47 1.72 -11.49 -12.18
N ASP A 48 1.85 -12.02 -10.96
CA ASP A 48 1.67 -13.45 -10.67
C ASP A 48 0.20 -13.89 -10.69
N GLY A 49 -0.75 -12.96 -10.85
CA GLY A 49 -2.18 -13.24 -10.84
C GLY A 49 -2.69 -13.65 -9.45
N GLU A 50 -2.04 -13.18 -8.38
CA GLU A 50 -2.36 -13.43 -6.98
C GLU A 50 -3.09 -12.23 -6.36
N PRO A 51 -4.44 -12.20 -6.34
CA PRO A 51 -5.16 -11.02 -5.86
C PRO A 51 -4.97 -10.75 -4.38
N GLY A 52 -4.55 -11.75 -3.61
CA GLY A 52 -4.36 -11.62 -2.16
C GLY A 52 -3.38 -10.50 -1.82
N GLY A 53 -2.21 -10.49 -2.48
CA GLY A 53 -1.18 -9.48 -2.25
C GLY A 53 -1.60 -8.08 -2.72
N VAL A 54 -2.37 -7.98 -3.81
CA VAL A 54 -2.92 -6.69 -4.26
C VAL A 54 -4.01 -6.18 -3.32
N LEU A 55 -4.94 -7.05 -2.89
CA LEU A 55 -6.01 -6.65 -1.98
C LEU A 55 -5.50 -6.27 -0.59
N GLU A 56 -4.33 -6.76 -0.19
CA GLU A 56 -3.70 -6.40 1.07
C GLU A 56 -3.29 -4.93 1.08
N ILE A 57 -2.81 -4.36 -0.03
CA ILE A 57 -2.48 -2.93 -0.06
C ILE A 57 -3.72 -2.04 -0.19
N LEU A 58 -4.83 -2.53 -0.74
CA LEU A 58 -6.02 -1.68 -0.98
C LEU A 58 -6.76 -1.34 0.32
N SER A 59 -7.03 -0.05 0.51
CA SER A 59 -7.95 0.45 1.54
C SER A 59 -9.35 -0.16 1.36
N LYS A 60 -10.09 -0.22 2.45
CA LYS A 60 -11.52 -0.59 2.39
C LYS A 60 -12.34 0.41 1.58
N ASN A 61 -11.88 1.66 1.50
CA ASN A 61 -12.52 2.76 0.79
C ASN A 61 -11.79 3.10 -0.51
N PHE A 62 -11.16 2.11 -1.15
CA PHE A 62 -10.37 2.32 -2.36
C PHE A 62 -11.18 2.97 -3.48
N LYS A 63 -10.59 3.99 -4.13
CA LYS A 63 -11.16 4.73 -5.25
C LYS A 63 -10.14 5.00 -6.36
N VAL A 64 -10.64 5.21 -7.58
CA VAL A 64 -9.87 5.70 -8.72
C VAL A 64 -10.57 6.95 -9.26
N ASN A 65 -9.91 8.11 -9.26
CA ASN A 65 -10.51 9.41 -9.62
C ASN A 65 -11.83 9.68 -8.88
N ASP A 66 -11.88 9.46 -7.56
CA ASP A 66 -13.10 9.51 -6.73
C ASP A 66 -14.23 8.52 -7.11
N VAL A 67 -14.00 7.60 -8.06
CA VAL A 67 -14.95 6.56 -8.49
C VAL A 67 -14.59 5.21 -7.86
N ASN A 68 -15.61 4.46 -7.41
CA ASN A 68 -15.39 3.09 -6.96
C ASN A 68 -15.14 2.17 -8.18
N PRO A 69 -13.97 1.53 -8.29
CA PRO A 69 -13.60 0.72 -9.46
C PRO A 69 -14.30 -0.64 -9.49
N GLY A 70 -15.04 -1.01 -8.44
CA GLY A 70 -15.79 -2.24 -8.35
C GLY A 70 -15.68 -2.90 -6.98
N SER A 71 -16.44 -3.98 -6.80
CA SER A 71 -16.37 -4.79 -5.59
C SER A 71 -15.05 -5.58 -5.50
N LYS A 72 -14.58 -5.89 -4.28
CA LYS A 72 -13.38 -6.72 -4.08
C LYS A 72 -13.39 -8.02 -4.91
N PRO A 73 -14.50 -8.79 -4.99
CA PRO A 73 -14.55 -9.98 -5.85
C PRO A 73 -14.33 -9.70 -7.33
N GLN A 74 -14.84 -8.57 -7.85
CA GLN A 74 -14.61 -8.18 -9.25
C GLN A 74 -13.14 -7.86 -9.50
N ILE A 75 -12.51 -7.11 -8.60
CA ILE A 75 -11.07 -6.80 -8.66
C ILE A 75 -10.25 -8.09 -8.60
N MET A 76 -10.60 -9.05 -7.74
CA MET A 76 -9.91 -10.33 -7.64
C MET A 76 -9.99 -11.15 -8.93
N ASN A 77 -11.19 -11.25 -9.50
CA ASN A 77 -11.40 -11.97 -10.74
C ASN A 77 -10.68 -11.30 -11.90
N PHE A 78 -10.65 -9.96 -11.93
CA PHE A 78 -9.88 -9.21 -12.91
C PHE A 78 -8.39 -9.55 -12.82
N ILE A 79 -7.77 -9.44 -11.65
CA ILE A 79 -6.34 -9.73 -11.46
C ILE A 79 -6.02 -11.18 -11.87
N ARG A 80 -6.82 -12.16 -11.42
CA ARG A 80 -6.62 -13.59 -11.77
C ARG A 80 -6.71 -13.88 -13.25
N ASN A 81 -7.55 -13.16 -13.99
CA ASN A 81 -7.82 -13.48 -15.39
C ASN A 81 -6.95 -12.67 -16.34
N SER A 82 -6.51 -11.47 -15.92
CA SER A 82 -5.81 -10.52 -16.77
C SER A 82 -4.31 -10.41 -16.48
N HIS A 83 -3.85 -10.91 -15.34
CA HIS A 83 -2.44 -10.87 -14.91
C HIS A 83 -1.78 -9.51 -15.21
N PRO A 84 -2.30 -8.40 -14.66
CA PRO A 84 -1.83 -7.07 -15.00
C PRO A 84 -0.35 -6.95 -14.62
N ASP A 85 0.49 -6.60 -15.59
CA ASP A 85 1.88 -6.21 -15.34
C ASP A 85 1.92 -4.70 -15.11
N ILE A 86 2.05 -4.34 -13.83
CA ILE A 86 2.03 -2.96 -13.34
C ILE A 86 3.41 -2.63 -12.83
N HIS A 87 3.97 -1.51 -13.28
CA HIS A 87 5.23 -1.00 -12.77
C HIS A 87 5.08 0.48 -12.41
N VAL A 88 5.22 0.78 -11.12
CA VAL A 88 5.28 2.13 -10.58
C VAL A 88 6.74 2.55 -10.56
N GLY A 89 7.06 3.56 -11.37
CA GLY A 89 8.41 4.09 -11.46
C GLY A 89 8.82 4.88 -10.23
N ASP A 90 10.04 5.42 -10.30
CA ASP A 90 10.54 6.36 -9.30
C ASP A 90 9.72 7.66 -9.34
N GLY A 91 9.41 8.16 -8.15
CA GLY A 91 8.56 9.33 -7.99
C GLY A 91 8.81 10.09 -6.70
N GLN A 92 8.00 11.11 -6.46
CA GLN A 92 8.07 11.92 -5.25
C GLN A 92 7.09 11.39 -4.20
N LEU A 93 7.62 10.97 -3.05
CA LEU A 93 6.83 10.60 -1.89
C LEU A 93 6.79 11.74 -0.87
N THR A 94 5.59 12.16 -0.50
CA THR A 94 5.35 13.09 0.60
C THR A 94 4.56 12.37 1.68
N VAL A 95 5.14 12.22 2.87
CA VAL A 95 4.50 11.53 4.00
C VAL A 95 4.08 12.56 5.05
N SER A 96 2.83 12.47 5.49
CA SER A 96 2.30 13.10 6.70
C SER A 96 1.96 12.04 7.73
N ASP A 97 1.55 12.44 8.94
CA ASP A 97 1.31 11.50 10.05
C ASP A 97 0.33 10.38 9.70
N GLU A 98 -0.74 10.68 8.96
CA GLU A 98 -1.84 9.74 8.64
C GLU A 98 -2.03 9.48 7.14
N GLU A 99 -1.52 10.36 6.28
CA GLU A 99 -1.65 10.27 4.82
C GLU A 99 -0.27 10.33 4.15
N ALA A 100 -0.06 9.56 3.09
CA ALA A 100 1.10 9.69 2.23
C ALA A 100 0.68 9.81 0.78
N ARG A 101 1.41 10.62 0.03
CA ARG A 101 1.16 10.89 -1.38
C ARG A 101 2.39 10.50 -2.19
N TYR A 102 2.23 9.56 -3.11
CA TYR A 102 3.28 9.16 -4.04
C TYR A 102 2.90 9.55 -5.46
N VAL A 103 3.65 10.48 -6.05
CA VAL A 103 3.45 10.93 -7.43
C VAL A 103 4.52 10.29 -8.29
N ALA A 104 4.12 9.38 -9.17
CA ALA A 104 5.04 8.58 -9.97
C ALA A 104 4.42 8.22 -11.33
N PRO A 105 5.25 7.98 -12.37
CA PRO A 105 4.77 7.35 -13.59
C PRO A 105 4.40 5.88 -13.32
N VAL A 106 3.32 5.39 -13.93
CA VAL A 106 2.95 3.96 -13.88
C VAL A 106 2.84 3.40 -15.29
N SER A 107 3.55 2.32 -15.54
CA SER A 107 3.40 1.49 -16.74
C SER A 107 2.40 0.37 -16.44
N LEU A 108 1.46 0.17 -17.36
CA LEU A 108 0.39 -0.80 -17.28
C LEU A 108 0.35 -1.64 -18.55
N LYS A 109 0.53 -2.94 -18.39
CA LYS A 109 0.36 -3.94 -19.44
C LYS A 109 -0.71 -4.92 -19.02
N ILE A 110 -1.78 -4.99 -19.80
CA ILE A 110 -2.90 -5.89 -19.55
C ILE A 110 -3.29 -6.60 -20.83
N ASP A 111 -3.40 -7.92 -20.75
CA ASP A 111 -4.06 -8.73 -21.77
C ASP A 111 -5.44 -9.17 -21.26
N PHE A 112 -6.50 -8.65 -21.87
CA PHE A 112 -7.86 -9.00 -21.47
C PHE A 112 -8.78 -9.18 -22.68
N MET A 113 -9.39 -10.36 -22.81
CA MET A 113 -10.34 -10.70 -23.87
C MET A 113 -9.86 -10.39 -25.30
N GLY A 114 -8.57 -10.61 -25.58
CA GLY A 114 -7.97 -10.36 -26.90
C GLY A 114 -7.59 -8.90 -27.15
N PHE A 115 -7.80 -8.00 -26.18
CA PHE A 115 -7.26 -6.65 -26.19
C PHE A 115 -5.95 -6.63 -25.41
N ASN A 116 -4.90 -6.11 -26.04
CA ASN A 116 -3.63 -5.80 -25.38
C ASN A 116 -3.59 -4.30 -25.13
N ILE A 117 -3.46 -3.92 -23.86
CA ILE A 117 -3.27 -2.54 -23.42
C ILE A 117 -1.84 -2.45 -22.91
N ASP A 118 -0.98 -1.69 -23.60
CA ASP A 118 0.36 -1.32 -23.14
C ASP A 118 0.43 0.21 -23.10
N ARG A 119 0.40 0.78 -21.90
CA ARG A 119 0.42 2.23 -21.70
C ARG A 119 1.28 2.61 -20.52
N THR A 120 1.98 3.74 -20.66
CA THR A 120 2.62 4.41 -19.53
C THR A 120 1.90 5.72 -19.27
N VAL A 121 1.45 5.92 -18.03
CA VAL A 121 0.76 7.11 -17.59
C VAL A 121 1.70 7.93 -16.72
N PRO A 122 2.08 9.15 -17.14
CA PRO A 122 2.86 10.03 -16.29
C PRO A 122 2.00 10.58 -15.13
N ASP A 123 2.66 10.93 -14.03
CA ASP A 123 2.07 11.73 -12.95
C ASP A 123 0.83 11.13 -12.27
N ILE A 124 0.81 9.81 -12.04
CA ILE A 124 -0.23 9.19 -11.23
C ILE A 124 0.03 9.52 -9.77
N ASN A 125 -1.01 9.98 -9.10
CA ASN A 125 -0.99 10.30 -7.69
C ASN A 125 -1.65 9.17 -6.90
N LEU A 126 -0.82 8.41 -6.20
CA LEU A 126 -1.20 7.32 -5.31
C LEU A 126 -1.30 7.87 -3.88
N ILE A 127 -2.50 7.87 -3.33
CA ILE A 127 -2.77 8.36 -1.98
C ILE A 127 -2.95 7.18 -1.04
N PHE A 128 -2.10 7.14 -0.03
CA PHE A 128 -2.08 6.13 1.02
C PHE A 128 -2.59 6.70 2.34
N GLU A 129 -3.24 5.87 3.14
CA GLU A 129 -3.66 6.19 4.50
C GLU A 129 -3.19 5.11 5.48
N LYS A 130 -2.92 5.49 6.74
CA LYS A 130 -2.64 4.51 7.80
C LYS A 130 -3.95 3.87 8.26
N GLU A 131 -4.19 2.61 7.88
CA GLU A 131 -5.25 1.82 8.47
C GLU A 131 -4.73 0.96 9.63
N THR A 132 -5.54 0.85 10.68
CA THR A 132 -5.27 -0.08 11.77
C THR A 132 -5.79 -1.45 11.39
N GLU A 133 -4.88 -2.42 11.25
CA GLU A 133 -5.22 -3.81 11.00
C GLU A 133 -4.82 -4.69 12.19
N HIS A 134 -5.55 -5.78 12.35
CA HIS A 134 -5.22 -6.80 13.33
C HIS A 134 -4.33 -7.85 12.65
N ALA A 135 -3.01 -7.63 12.68
CA ALA A 135 -2.04 -8.62 12.21
C ALA A 135 -2.10 -9.93 13.03
N PHE A 136 -2.67 -9.87 14.24
CA PHE A 136 -3.02 -10.99 15.11
C PHE A 136 -4.24 -10.57 15.99
N ILE A 137 -4.98 -11.53 16.56
CA ILE A 137 -6.24 -11.28 17.33
C ILE A 137 -6.12 -10.21 18.44
N PHE A 138 -4.91 -9.85 18.90
CA PHE A 138 -4.71 -8.94 20.04
C PHE A 138 -3.78 -7.73 19.79
N LEU A 139 -3.16 -7.57 18.63
CA LEU A 139 -2.22 -6.47 18.39
C LEU A 139 -2.61 -5.65 17.15
N PRO A 140 -3.11 -4.40 17.34
CA PRO A 140 -3.32 -3.49 16.24
C PRO A 140 -1.97 -3.05 15.67
N VAL A 141 -1.76 -3.25 14.37
CA VAL A 141 -0.61 -2.75 13.62
C VAL A 141 -1.12 -1.72 12.63
N LYS A 142 -0.50 -0.54 12.61
CA LYS A 142 -0.77 0.47 11.58
C LYS A 142 -0.07 0.03 10.29
N SER A 143 -0.83 -0.08 9.21
CA SER A 143 -0.32 -0.41 7.88
C SER A 143 -0.75 0.65 6.89
N TRP A 144 0.12 0.95 5.92
CA TRP A 144 -0.20 1.87 4.85
C TRP A 144 -1.07 1.16 3.81
N LYS A 145 -2.24 1.74 3.53
CA LYS A 145 -3.19 1.24 2.53
C LYS A 145 -3.41 2.27 1.44
N LEU A 146 -3.46 1.82 0.20
CA LEU A 146 -3.79 2.65 -0.95
C LEU A 146 -5.27 3.00 -0.90
N ARG A 147 -5.56 4.27 -0.60
CA ARG A 147 -6.92 4.83 -0.53
C ARG A 147 -7.42 5.27 -1.90
N GLU A 148 -6.56 5.92 -2.66
CA GLU A 148 -7.00 6.53 -3.91
C GLU A 148 -5.90 6.58 -4.96
N VAL A 149 -6.28 6.33 -6.21
CA VAL A 149 -5.45 6.55 -7.40
C VAL A 149 -6.06 7.70 -8.18
N ILE A 150 -5.32 8.80 -8.34
CA ILE A 150 -5.71 9.94 -9.15
C ILE A 150 -4.91 9.90 -10.45
N LEU A 151 -5.61 9.72 -11.57
CA LEU A 151 -5.10 9.78 -12.92
C LEU A 151 -5.17 11.22 -13.46
N PRO A 152 -4.28 11.60 -14.40
CA PRO A 152 -4.39 12.87 -15.11
C PRO A 152 -5.74 13.01 -15.82
N LYS A 153 -6.34 14.21 -15.81
CA LYS A 153 -7.67 14.47 -16.41
C LYS A 153 -7.75 14.18 -17.91
N GLU A 154 -6.60 14.19 -18.58
CA GLU A 154 -6.46 13.89 -20.01
C GLU A 154 -6.72 12.40 -20.32
N LEU A 155 -6.57 11.55 -19.31
CA LEU A 155 -6.87 10.13 -19.33
C LEU A 155 -8.17 9.89 -18.56
N GLY A 156 -9.29 10.37 -19.12
CA GLY A 156 -10.61 10.01 -18.60
C GLY A 156 -10.75 8.49 -18.51
N VAL A 157 -11.57 7.98 -17.59
CA VAL A 157 -11.81 6.53 -17.40
C VAL A 157 -12.21 5.84 -18.71
N GLU A 158 -12.85 6.59 -19.61
CA GLU A 158 -13.23 6.19 -20.97
C GLU A 158 -12.04 5.81 -21.86
N SER A 159 -10.85 6.37 -21.61
CA SER A 159 -9.62 6.03 -22.36
C SER A 159 -9.10 4.61 -22.09
N PHE A 160 -9.66 3.94 -21.06
CA PHE A 160 -9.37 2.57 -20.68
C PHE A 160 -10.50 1.59 -21.03
N LEU A 161 -11.60 2.07 -21.63
CA LEU A 161 -12.70 1.25 -22.13
C LEU A 161 -12.66 1.17 -23.66
N PRO A 162 -12.89 0.00 -24.28
CA PRO A 162 -12.96 -0.10 -25.74
C PRO A 162 -14.24 0.61 -26.24
N GLY A 163 -14.10 1.83 -26.78
CA GLY A 163 -15.19 2.56 -27.46
C GLY A 163 -15.32 4.07 -27.21
N GLY A 164 -14.40 4.72 -26.49
CA GLY A 164 -14.45 6.17 -26.25
C GLY A 164 -13.94 7.00 -27.43
N SER A 165 -14.86 7.45 -28.28
CA SER A 165 -14.70 8.59 -29.20
C SER A 165 -15.95 9.44 -29.17
#